data_AF-A0A257PX25-F1
#
_entry.id   AF-A0A257PX25-F1
#
_cell.length_a   1.000
_cell.length_b   1.000
_cell.length_c   1.000
_cell.angle_alpha   90.00
_cell.angle_beta   90.00
_cell.angle_gamma   90.00
#
_symmetry.space_group_name_H-M   'P 1'
#
loop_
_entity.id
_entity.type
_entity.pdbx_description
1 polymer ?
#
loop_
_entity_poly.entity_id
_entity_poly.type
_entity_poly.pdbx_seq_one_letter_code
_entity_poly.pdbx_strand_id
1 'polypeptide(L)'
;MLEQLIKNYLITSAKVDPAKFDQSGLMVADLGLDSLAMVEMLFEIEDRFGFQLSDPMRYQSMGYADMVTAIEAEVRVHHDGELPRIDAQGSAVHPR
;
A
#
# COMPACT_ATOMS: atom_id res chain seq x y z
N MET A 1 -6.23 8.34 -0.65
CA MET A 1 -5.95 8.27 0.80
C MET A 1 -5.08 7.06 1.15
N LEU A 2 -5.27 5.87 0.58
CA LEU A 2 -4.28 4.77 0.67
C LEU A 2 -3.23 4.85 -0.45
N GLU A 3 -3.66 4.99 -1.71
CA GLU A 3 -2.76 5.06 -2.87
C GLU A 3 -1.63 6.07 -2.68
N GLN A 4 -1.97 7.29 -2.23
CA GLN A 4 -0.97 8.33 -2.00
C GLN A 4 0.02 7.99 -0.88
N LEU A 5 -0.39 7.24 0.14
CA LEU A 5 0.49 6.80 1.22
C LEU A 5 1.50 5.78 0.68
N ILE A 6 1.00 4.79 -0.06
CA ILE A 6 1.82 3.79 -0.76
C ILE A 6 2.77 4.49 -1.73
N LYS A 7 2.25 5.39 -2.58
CA LYS A 7 3.04 6.15 -3.55
C LYS A 7 4.12 6.99 -2.86
N ASN A 8 3.77 7.70 -1.79
CA ASN A 8 4.72 8.51 -1.05
C ASN A 8 5.82 7.64 -0.43
N TYR A 9 5.47 6.52 0.20
CA TYR A 9 6.42 5.55 0.73
C TYR A 9 7.37 5.02 -0.36
N LEU A 10 6.83 4.65 -1.53
CA LEU A 10 7.64 4.16 -2.64
C LEU A 10 8.62 5.23 -3.15
N ILE A 11 8.20 6.50 -3.20
CA ILE A 11 9.05 7.61 -3.63
C ILE A 11 10.11 7.94 -2.56
N THR A 12 9.74 7.98 -1.27
CA THR A 12 10.65 8.41 -0.20
C THR A 12 11.57 7.30 0.29
N SER A 13 11.01 6.10 0.51
CA SER A 13 11.71 4.96 1.11
C SER A 13 12.37 4.10 0.03
N ALA A 14 11.61 3.69 -0.99
CA ALA A 14 12.13 2.86 -2.07
C ALA A 14 12.79 3.64 -3.22
N LYS A 15 12.83 4.98 -3.13
CA LYS A 15 13.43 5.88 -4.14
C LYS A 15 12.90 5.64 -5.56
N VAL A 16 11.64 5.25 -5.66
CA VAL A 16 10.97 5.02 -6.94
C VAL A 16 10.71 6.34 -7.64
N ASP A 17 11.01 6.39 -8.94
CA ASP A 17 10.74 7.55 -9.77
C ASP A 17 9.22 7.84 -9.85
N PRO A 18 8.75 9.05 -9.48
CA PRO A 18 7.34 9.40 -9.52
C PRO A 18 6.75 9.35 -10.94
N ALA A 19 7.60 9.49 -11.97
CA ALA A 19 7.21 9.39 -13.37
C ALA A 19 6.74 7.98 -13.77
N LYS A 20 7.21 6.92 -13.07
CA LYS A 20 6.77 5.55 -13.33
C LYS A 20 5.27 5.37 -13.08
N PHE A 21 4.72 6.08 -12.09
CA PHE A 21 3.30 6.02 -11.74
C PHE A 21 2.38 6.66 -12.79
N ASP A 22 2.92 7.41 -13.75
CA ASP A 22 2.16 7.94 -14.89
C ASP A 22 1.92 6.86 -15.98
N GLN A 23 2.70 5.76 -15.94
CA GLN A 23 2.58 4.68 -16.90
C GLN A 23 1.34 3.84 -16.62
N SER A 24 0.40 3.85 -17.58
CA SER A 24 -0.73 2.92 -17.58
C SER A 24 -0.20 1.49 -17.67
N GLY A 25 -0.46 0.68 -16.64
CA GLY A 25 -0.01 -0.72 -16.57
C GLY A 25 1.34 -0.93 -15.86
N LEU A 26 1.83 0.05 -15.09
CA LEU A 26 3.00 -0.13 -14.23
C LEU A 26 2.86 -1.38 -13.35
N MET A 27 3.80 -2.32 -13.45
CA MET A 27 3.83 -3.49 -12.56
C MET A 27 4.59 -3.19 -11.28
N VAL A 28 4.23 -3.87 -10.20
CA VAL A 28 4.95 -3.75 -8.92
C VAL A 28 6.41 -4.21 -9.07
N ALA A 29 6.66 -5.23 -9.89
CA ALA A 29 8.01 -5.67 -10.24
C ALA A 29 8.85 -4.57 -10.95
N ASP A 30 8.23 -3.71 -11.77
CA ASP A 30 8.92 -2.61 -12.48
C ASP A 30 9.31 -1.44 -11.56
N LEU A 31 8.72 -1.38 -10.36
CA LEU A 31 9.11 -0.42 -9.34
C LEU A 31 10.53 -0.69 -8.84
N GLY A 32 11.04 -1.91 -9.02
CA GLY A 32 12.33 -2.33 -8.48
C GLY A 32 12.30 -2.46 -6.97
N LEU A 33 11.14 -2.86 -6.41
CA LEU A 33 11.03 -3.12 -4.99
C LEU A 33 11.83 -4.36 -4.63
N ASP A 34 12.82 -4.17 -3.77
CA ASP A 34 13.48 -5.28 -3.11
C ASP A 34 12.48 -6.07 -2.26
N SER A 35 12.73 -7.37 -2.07
CA SER A 35 11.91 -8.23 -1.22
C SER A 35 11.75 -7.66 0.19
N LEU A 36 12.77 -6.98 0.72
CA LEU A 36 12.70 -6.27 1.99
C LEU A 36 11.80 -5.04 1.93
N ALA A 37 12.00 -4.16 0.94
CA ALA A 37 11.22 -2.93 0.79
C ALA A 37 9.72 -3.22 0.63
N MET A 38 9.39 -4.30 -0.08
CA MET A 38 8.02 -4.80 -0.22
C MET A 38 7.44 -5.23 1.13
N VAL A 39 8.16 -6.07 1.88
CA VAL A 39 7.73 -6.54 3.19
C VAL A 39 7.56 -5.36 4.16
N GLU A 40 8.50 -4.42 4.20
CA GLU A 40 8.41 -3.23 5.07
C GLU A 40 7.20 -2.36 4.73
N MET A 41 6.93 -2.13 3.45
CA MET A 41 5.75 -1.38 3.02
C MET A 41 4.45 -2.05 3.47
N LEU A 42 4.36 -3.37 3.29
CA LEU A 42 3.17 -4.14 3.65
C LEU A 42 3.00 -4.17 5.17
N PHE A 43 4.08 -4.38 5.92
CA PHE A 43 4.06 -4.35 7.39
C PHE A 43 3.63 -2.99 7.93
N GLU A 44 4.09 -1.91 7.31
CA GLU A 44 3.65 -0.56 7.67
C GLU A 44 2.15 -0.37 7.41
N ILE A 45 1.63 -0.86 6.29
CA ILE A 45 0.18 -0.81 6.01
C ILE A 45 -0.59 -1.69 7.01
N GLU A 46 -0.13 -2.91 7.26
CA GLU A 46 -0.73 -3.84 8.21
C GLU A 46 -0.79 -3.24 9.63
N ASP A 47 0.30 -2.64 10.11
CA ASP A 47 0.37 -2.00 11.42
C ASP A 47 -0.52 -0.75 11.50
N ARG A 48 -0.46 0.11 10.48
CA ARG A 48 -1.20 1.38 10.47
C ARG A 48 -2.71 1.18 10.44
N PHE A 49 -3.16 0.18 9.69
CA PHE A 49 -4.57 -0.13 9.53
C PHE A 49 -5.03 -1.19 10.55
N GLY A 50 -4.13 -2.00 11.11
CA GLY A 50 -4.45 -3.01 12.11
C GLY A 50 -5.04 -4.29 11.52
N PHE A 51 -4.60 -4.69 10.32
CA PHE A 51 -5.02 -5.93 9.66
C PHE A 51 -3.80 -6.67 9.09
N GLN A 52 -3.98 -7.93 8.67
CA GLN A 52 -2.92 -8.70 8.03
C GLN A 52 -3.31 -9.04 6.59
N LEU A 53 -2.38 -8.80 5.66
CA LEU A 53 -2.50 -9.16 4.26
C LEU A 53 -2.15 -10.65 4.12
N SER A 54 -3.08 -11.44 3.57
CA SER A 54 -2.91 -12.90 3.52
C SER A 54 -1.80 -13.35 2.56
N ASP A 55 -1.54 -12.60 1.49
CA ASP A 55 -0.54 -12.98 0.48
C ASP A 55 0.26 -11.76 -0.03
N PRO A 56 1.30 -11.33 0.72
CA PRO A 56 2.12 -10.17 0.37
C PRO A 56 2.88 -10.36 -0.95
N MET A 57 3.28 -11.60 -1.25
CA MET A 57 4.01 -11.95 -2.45
C MET A 57 3.12 -11.92 -3.70
N ARG A 58 1.80 -12.11 -3.59
CA ARG A 58 0.91 -11.99 -4.74
C ARG A 58 1.01 -10.62 -5.40
N TYR A 59 1.13 -9.56 -4.61
CA TYR A 59 1.13 -8.17 -5.08
C TYR A 59 2.31 -7.84 -6.00
N GLN A 60 3.47 -8.50 -5.82
CA GLN A 60 4.67 -8.24 -6.62
C GLN A 60 4.49 -8.58 -8.11
N SER A 61 3.59 -9.54 -8.39
CA SER A 61 3.29 -10.04 -9.73
C SER A 61 2.10 -9.31 -10.39
N MET A 62 1.48 -8.35 -9.69
CA MET A 62 0.31 -7.62 -10.17
C MET A 62 0.69 -6.21 -10.65
N GLY A 63 -0.25 -5.54 -11.32
CA GLY A 63 -0.16 -4.12 -11.59
C GLY A 63 -0.16 -3.32 -10.28
N TYR A 64 0.57 -2.20 -10.23
CA TYR A 64 0.55 -1.29 -9.09
C TYR A 64 -0.87 -0.83 -8.76
N ALA A 65 -1.66 -0.46 -9.77
CA ALA A 65 -3.05 -0.07 -9.59
C ALA A 65 -3.92 -1.22 -9.02
N ASP A 66 -3.70 -2.45 -9.49
CA ASP A 66 -4.37 -3.65 -8.97
C ASP A 66 -3.99 -3.92 -7.50
N MET A 67 -2.70 -3.80 -7.16
CA MET A 67 -2.23 -3.95 -5.79
C MET A 67 -2.91 -2.94 -4.86
N VAL A 68 -2.91 -1.65 -5.24
CA VAL A 68 -3.54 -0.59 -4.45
C VAL A 68 -5.04 -0.87 -4.27
N THR A 69 -5.73 -1.26 -5.35
CA THR A 69 -7.15 -1.58 -5.31
C THR A 69 -7.43 -2.80 -4.42
N ALA A 70 -6.58 -3.82 -4.48
CA ALA A 70 -6.72 -5.04 -3.67
C ALA A 70 -6.50 -4.76 -2.18
N ILE A 71 -5.46 -3.99 -1.82
CA ILE A 71 -5.21 -3.59 -0.43
C ILE A 71 -6.35 -2.69 0.07
N GLU A 72 -6.81 -1.75 -0.75
CA GLU A 72 -7.94 -0.88 -0.37
C GLU A 72 -9.22 -1.69 -0.12
N ALA A 73 -9.49 -2.70 -0.94
CA ALA A 73 -10.62 -3.61 -0.76
C ALA A 73 -10.50 -4.44 0.52
N GLU A 74 -9.32 -4.98 0.81
CA GLU A 74 -9.05 -5.72 2.06
C GLU A 74 -9.28 -4.81 3.27
N VAL A 75 -8.63 -3.64 3.32
CA VAL A 75 -8.81 -2.64 4.37
C VAL A 75 -10.30 -2.36 4.58
N ARG A 76 -11.03 -2.12 3.49
CA ARG A 76 -12.46 -1.81 3.57
C ARG A 76 -13.27 -2.97 4.13
N VAL A 77 -12.97 -4.21 3.74
CA VAL A 77 -13.65 -5.41 4.26
C VAL A 77 -13.36 -5.60 5.76
N HIS A 78 -12.13 -5.34 6.19
CA HIS A 78 -11.71 -5.49 7.58
C HIS A 78 -12.25 -4.38 8.51
N HIS A 79 -12.62 -3.21 7.97
CA HIS A 79 -13.07 -2.03 8.71
C HIS A 79 -14.56 -1.71 8.48
N ASP A 80 -15.42 -2.73 8.40
CA ASP A 80 -16.89 -2.58 8.26
C ASP A 80 -17.34 -1.78 7.02
N GLY A 81 -16.52 -1.75 5.97
CA GLY A 81 -16.82 -1.02 4.75
C GLY A 81 -16.28 0.42 4.70
N GLU A 82 -15.56 0.87 5.73
CA GLU A 82 -14.96 2.21 5.80
C GLU A 82 -13.44 2.18 5.66
N LEU A 83 -12.88 3.15 4.93
CA LEU A 83 -11.45 3.39 4.94
C LEU A 83 -11.11 4.16 6.23
N PRO A 84 -10.35 3.58 7.17
CA PRO A 84 -10.01 4.28 8.40
C PRO A 84 -9.23 5.54 8.05
N ARG A 85 -9.60 6.65 8.70
CA ARG A 85 -8.86 7.89 8.56
C ARG A 85 -7.50 7.71 9.23
N ILE A 86 -6.48 7.63 8.39
CA ILE A 86 -5.09 7.69 8.81
C ILE A 86 -4.79 9.16 9.15
N ASP A 87 -4.44 9.44 10.40
CA ASP A 87 -4.02 10.78 10.79
C ASP A 87 -2.68 11.15 10.11
N ALA A 88 -2.27 12.41 10.15
CA ALA A 88 -0.99 12.87 9.59
C ALA A 88 0.22 12.10 10.17
N GLN A 89 0.05 11.46 11.32
CA GLN A 89 1.04 10.61 11.98
C GLN A 89 1.03 9.14 11.52
N GLY A 90 0.10 8.74 10.65
CA GLY A 90 0.07 7.39 10.10
C GLY A 90 -0.77 6.38 10.86
N SER A 91 -1.31 6.71 12.02
CA SER A 91 -2.12 5.77 12.81
C SER A 91 -3.60 5.82 12.44
N ALA A 92 -4.26 4.66 12.33
CA ALA A 92 -5.72 4.59 12.25
C ALA A 92 -6.36 5.15 13.53
N VAL A 93 -7.14 6.22 13.39
CA VAL A 93 -7.86 6.82 14.52
C VAL A 93 -9.16 6.04 14.71
N HIS A 94 -9.23 5.23 15.77
CA HIS A 94 -10.48 4.58 16.19
C HIS A 94 -11.32 5.59 16.98
N PRO A 95 -12.57 5.92 16.56
CA PRO A 95 -13.45 6.75 17.37
C PRO A 95 -13.87 5.98 18.64
N ARG A 96 -13.72 6.62 19.80
CA ARG A 96 -14.10 6.07 21.13
C ARG A 96 -15.60 6.02 21.33
#